data_AF-A0A933ZMG5-F1
#
_entry.id   AF-A0A933ZMG5-F1
#
_cell.length_a   1.000
_cell.length_b   1.000
_cell.length_c   1.000
_cell.angle_alpha   90.00
_cell.angle_beta   90.00
_cell.angle_gamma   90.00
#
_symmetry.space_group_name_H-M   'P 1'
#
loop_
_entity.id
_entity.type
_entity.pdbx_description
1 polymer ?
#
loop_
_entity_poly.entity_id
_entity_poly.type
_entity_poly.pdbx_seq_one_letter_code
_entity_poly.pdbx_strand_id
1 'polypeptide(L)'
;MDSDARHRAWVAQAQADADRGVIECRICKRHSQLDETITLWRNGFLVFAVCDRCCGSHDVVIRPTGAGIEVRGVSRGPLVIRGAP
;
A
#
# COMPACT_ATOMS: atom_id res chain seq x y z
N MET A 1 19.74 -16.07 2.61
CA MET A 1 19.63 -14.67 3.03
C MET A 1 18.49 -14.60 4.03
N ASP A 2 18.79 -14.17 5.25
CA ASP A 2 17.89 -14.23 6.41
C ASP A 2 16.62 -13.35 6.21
N SER A 3 15.45 -13.91 6.51
CA SER A 3 14.14 -13.25 6.34
C SER A 3 14.04 -12.00 7.21
N ASP A 4 14.63 -12.01 8.40
CA ASP A 4 14.61 -10.90 9.33
C ASP A 4 15.55 -9.77 8.90
N ALA A 5 16.68 -10.11 8.28
CA ALA A 5 17.56 -9.12 7.65
C ALA A 5 16.84 -8.39 6.51
N ARG A 6 16.05 -9.11 5.70
CA ARG A 6 15.25 -8.50 4.61
C ARG A 6 14.15 -7.60 5.15
N HIS A 7 13.47 -8.01 6.22
CA HIS A 7 12.44 -7.20 6.87
C HIS A 7 13.02 -5.88 7.41
N ARG A 8 14.15 -5.94 8.14
CA ARG A 8 14.81 -4.74 8.68
C ARG A 8 15.29 -3.78 7.59
N ALA A 9 15.87 -4.30 6.51
CA ALA A 9 16.30 -3.49 5.38
C ALA A 9 15.11 -2.75 4.73
N TRP A 10 13.96 -3.43 4.59
CA TRP A 10 12.75 -2.81 4.08
C TRP A 10 12.21 -1.71 4.99
N VAL A 11 12.21 -1.94 6.30
CA VAL A 11 11.76 -0.96 7.28
C VAL A 11 12.64 0.30 7.26
N ALA A 12 13.97 0.12 7.20
CA ALA A 12 14.90 1.24 7.15
C ALA A 12 14.74 2.06 5.85
N GLN A 13 14.52 1.41 4.72
CA GLN A 13 14.27 2.09 3.45
C GLN A 13 12.95 2.87 3.49
N ALA A 14 11.87 2.26 4.00
CA ALA A 14 10.57 2.92 4.12
C ALA A 14 10.61 4.16 5.03
N GLN A 15 11.43 4.14 6.08
CA GLN A 15 11.66 5.31 6.94
C GLN A 15 12.45 6.40 6.20
N ALA A 16 13.52 6.04 5.49
CA ALA A 16 14.32 7.01 4.74
C ALA A 16 13.51 7.67 3.60
N ASP A 17 12.63 6.90 2.97
CA ASP A 17 11.69 7.34 1.94
C ASP A 17 10.67 8.34 2.53
N ALA A 18 10.10 8.00 3.69
CA ALA A 18 9.24 8.90 4.46
C ALA A 18 9.93 10.22 4.85
N ASP A 19 11.17 10.14 5.37
CA ASP A 19 11.93 11.32 5.80
C ASP A 19 12.27 12.24 4.60
N ARG A 20 12.38 11.68 3.40
CA ARG A 20 12.56 12.43 2.13
C ARG A 20 11.25 12.92 1.54
N GLY A 21 10.11 12.53 2.11
CA GLY A 21 8.78 12.82 1.58
C GLY A 21 8.43 12.06 0.31
N VAL A 22 9.15 10.99 -0.04
CA VAL A 22 8.95 10.22 -1.28
C VAL A 22 8.61 8.78 -0.93
N ILE A 23 7.48 8.27 -1.41
CA ILE A 23 6.97 6.95 -1.06
C ILE A 23 6.76 6.08 -2.30
N GLU A 24 7.16 4.79 -2.25
CA GLU A 24 6.87 3.81 -3.30
C GLU A 24 5.42 3.30 -3.20
N CYS A 25 4.62 3.47 -4.26
CA CYS A 25 3.27 2.94 -4.35
C CYS A 25 3.28 1.41 -4.37
N ARG A 26 2.54 0.78 -3.44
CA ARG A 26 2.51 -0.68 -3.30
C ARG A 26 1.94 -1.40 -4.53
N ILE A 27 1.07 -0.72 -5.28
CA ILE A 27 0.38 -1.25 -6.48
C ILE A 27 1.24 -1.08 -7.72
N CYS A 28 1.55 0.16 -8.12
CA CYS A 28 2.22 0.43 -9.40
C CYS A 28 3.74 0.61 -9.31
N LYS A 29 4.33 0.54 -8.11
CA LYS A 29 5.79 0.68 -7.85
C LYS A 29 6.39 2.03 -8.23
N ARG A 30 5.56 3.02 -8.55
CA ARG A 30 6.00 4.39 -8.79
C ARG A 30 6.30 5.08 -7.45
N HIS A 31 7.39 5.85 -7.41
CA HIS A 31 7.65 6.81 -6.35
C HIS A 31 6.76 8.06 -6.52
N SER A 32 6.04 8.43 -5.48
CA SER A 32 5.18 9.61 -5.40
C SER A 32 5.53 10.41 -4.16
N GLN A 33 5.20 11.70 -4.14
CA GLN A 33 5.38 12.51 -2.95
C GLN A 33 4.39 12.07 -1.86
N LEU A 34 4.74 12.29 -0.59
CA LEU A 34 3.94 11.86 0.55
C LEU A 34 2.52 12.46 0.52
N ASP A 35 2.40 13.71 0.07
CA ASP A 35 1.13 14.44 -0.11
C ASP A 35 0.27 13.92 -1.28
N GLU A 36 0.85 13.14 -2.19
CA GLU A 36 0.17 12.46 -3.31
C GLU A 36 -0.14 10.97 -3.00
N THR A 37 -0.06 10.59 -1.72
CA THR A 37 -0.23 9.19 -1.28
C THR A 37 -1.11 9.01 -0.06
N ILE A 38 -1.90 7.94 -0.06
CA ILE A 38 -2.52 7.41 1.15
C ILE A 38 -1.52 6.47 1.82
N THR A 39 -1.25 6.71 3.10
CA THR A 39 -0.28 5.94 3.88
C THR A 39 -0.92 5.30 5.11
N LEU A 40 -0.44 4.11 5.49
CA LEU A 40 -0.78 3.42 6.73
C LEU A 40 0.49 3.25 7.57
N TRP A 41 0.41 3.72 8.81
CA TRP A 41 1.51 3.70 9.75
C TRP A 41 1.19 2.81 10.95
N ARG A 42 2.21 2.16 11.50
CA ARG A 42 2.12 1.40 12.75
C ARG A 42 3.39 1.59 13.56
N ASN A 43 3.25 2.09 14.79
CA ASN A 43 4.37 2.35 15.69
C ASN A 43 5.49 3.20 15.07
N GLY A 44 5.12 4.21 14.26
CA GLY A 44 6.08 5.06 13.55
C GLY A 44 6.60 4.49 12.23
N PHE A 45 6.29 3.24 11.90
CA PHE A 45 6.75 2.61 10.66
C PHE A 45 5.69 2.71 9.56
N LEU A 46 6.12 3.06 8.35
CA LEU A 46 5.29 2.98 7.16
C LEU A 46 5.07 1.50 6.79
N VAL A 47 3.82 1.06 6.83
CA VAL A 47 3.42 -0.34 6.55
C VAL A 47 2.88 -0.48 5.14
N PHE A 48 2.26 0.57 4.61
CA PHE A 48 1.62 0.52 3.30
C PHE A 48 1.44 1.94 2.74
N ALA A 49 1.56 2.08 1.43
CA ALA A 49 1.31 3.32 0.72
C ALA A 49 0.79 3.10 -0.69
N VAL A 50 -0.11 3.97 -1.15
CA VAL A 50 -0.68 3.94 -2.50
C VAL A 50 -0.80 5.37 -3.02
N CYS A 51 -0.39 5.60 -4.27
CA CYS A 51 -0.53 6.91 -4.91
C CYS A 51 -1.98 7.18 -5.34
N ASP A 52 -2.35 8.45 -5.46
CA ASP A 52 -3.70 8.90 -5.82
C ASP A 52 -4.26 8.23 -7.07
N ARG A 53 -3.43 8.02 -8.09
CA ARG A 53 -3.81 7.29 -9.31
C ARG A 53 -4.33 5.89 -9.00
N CYS A 54 -3.60 5.17 -8.15
CA CYS A 54 -3.97 3.81 -7.77
C CYS A 54 -5.15 3.79 -6.80
N CYS A 55 -5.28 4.77 -5.90
CA CYS A 55 -6.46 4.96 -5.06
C CYS A 55 -7.74 5.24 -5.88
N GLY A 56 -7.63 5.96 -7.00
CA GLY A 56 -8.77 6.21 -7.89
C GLY A 56 -9.24 4.97 -8.66
N SER A 57 -8.37 3.99 -8.87
CA SER A 57 -8.60 2.83 -9.75
C SER A 57 -8.71 1.48 -9.02
N HIS A 58 -8.37 1.44 -7.73
CA HIS A 58 -8.35 0.23 -6.93
C HIS A 58 -9.02 0.46 -5.58
N ASP A 59 -9.70 -0.58 -5.09
CA ASP A 59 -10.06 -0.67 -3.69
C ASP A 59 -8.90 -1.28 -2.90
N VAL A 60 -8.63 -0.73 -1.72
CA VAL A 60 -7.64 -1.27 -0.79
C VAL A 60 -8.38 -2.13 0.24
N VAL A 61 -8.17 -3.44 0.17
CA VAL A 61 -8.76 -4.39 1.11
C VAL A 61 -7.75 -4.71 2.20
N ILE A 62 -8.17 -4.52 3.45
CA ILE A 62 -7.38 -4.82 4.65
C ILE A 62 -8.09 -5.95 5.39
N ARG A 63 -7.40 -7.06 5.65
CA ARG A 63 -7.99 -8.25 6.28
C ARG A 63 -7.05 -8.86 7.33
N PRO A 64 -7.54 -9.20 8.53
CA PRO A 64 -6.77 -10.00 9.48
C PRO A 64 -6.67 -11.45 8.99
N THR A 65 -5.50 -12.07 9.19
CA THR A 65 -5.19 -13.46 8.82
C THR A 65 -4.43 -14.11 9.98
N GLY A 66 -4.28 -15.45 9.95
CA GLY A 66 -3.49 -16.18 10.95
C GLY A 66 -2.00 -15.77 11.00
N ALA A 67 -1.48 -15.14 9.95
CA ALA A 67 -0.09 -14.68 9.87
C ALA A 67 0.08 -13.16 10.13
N GLY A 68 -1.01 -12.41 10.35
CA GLY A 68 -0.99 -10.96 10.53
C GLY A 68 -2.04 -10.24 9.70
N ILE A 69 -1.77 -8.99 9.28
CA ILE A 69 -2.69 -8.19 8.46
C ILE A 69 -2.27 -8.31 7.00
N GLU A 70 -3.20 -8.73 6.15
CA GLU A 70 -3.06 -8.71 4.71
C GLU A 70 -3.61 -7.38 4.16
N VAL A 71 -2.85 -6.72 3.29
CA VAL A 71 -3.29 -5.52 2.56
C VAL A 71 -3.11 -5.76 1.07
N ARG A 72 -4.20 -5.65 0.31
CA ARG A 72 -4.20 -5.91 -1.14
C ARG A 72 -5.00 -4.85 -1.89
N GLY A 73 -4.45 -4.40 -3.03
CA GLY A 73 -5.20 -3.62 -4.02
C GLY A 73 -6.04 -4.55 -4.89
N VAL A 74 -7.32 -4.23 -5.05
CA VAL A 74 -8.25 -4.92 -5.95
C VAL A 74 -8.70 -3.91 -7.00
N SER A 75 -8.48 -4.21 -8.28
CA SER A 75 -8.91 -3.32 -9.35
C SER A 75 -10.43 -3.16 -9.31
N ARG A 76 -10.90 -1.90 -9.37
CA ARG A 76 -12.33 -1.61 -9.52
C ARG A 76 -12.75 -2.10 -10.90
N GLY A 77 -13.39 -3.27 -10.92
CA GLY A 77 -14.09 -3.74 -12.12
C GLY A 77 -15.29 -2.83 -12.41
N PRO A 78 -15.84 -2.86 -13.62
CA PRO A 78 -17.08 -2.15 -13.89
C PRO A 78 -18.19 -2.68 -12.97
N LEU A 79 -18.98 -1.78 -12.38
CA LEU A 79 -20.21 -2.17 -11.68
C LEU A 79 -21.22 -2.65 -12.74
N VAL A 80 -21.42 -3.96 -12.84
CA VAL A 80 -22.42 -4.54 -13.75
C VAL A 80 -23.79 -4.52 -13.07
N ILE A 81 -24.57 -3.47 -13.33
CA ILE A 81 -25.98 -3.39 -12.90
C ILE A 81 -26.80 -4.24 -13.87
N ARG A 82 -27.30 -5.39 -13.41
CA ARG A 82 -28.29 -6.17 -14.19
C ARG A 82 -29.67 -5.62 -13.89
N GLY A 83 -30.38 -5.17 -14.92
CA GLY A 83 -31.80 -4.85 -14.80
C GLY A 83 -32.57 -6.11 -14.40
N ALA A 84 -33.49 -5.99 -13.44
CA ALA A 84 -34.45 -7.04 -13.15
C ALA A 84 -35.34 -7.26 -14.39
N PRO A 85 -35.80 -8.51 -14.65
CA PRO A 85 -36.65 -8.83 -15.79
C PRO A 85 -37.98 -8.07 -15.79
#